data_AF-A0A971PXE8-F1
#
_entry.id   AF-A0A971PXE8-F1
#
_cell.length_a   1.000
_cell.length_b   1.000
_cell.length_c   1.000
_cell.angle_alpha   90.00
_cell.angle_beta   90.00
_cell.angle_gamma   90.00
#
_symmetry.space_group_name_H-M   'P 1'
#
loop_
_entity.id
_entity.type
_entity.pdbx_description
1 polymer ?
#
loop_
_entity_poly.entity_id
_entity_poly.type
_entity_poly.pdbx_seq_one_letter_code
_entity_poly.pdbx_strand_id
1 'polypeptide(L)'
;MHLRNIKKVKQEVSIYDPIGYDKEGNEISLLDVLTVDNEIFDLVEAKLQEEKVRNKIGVLSPRERQVIEMRYGLFNGLKETQREIARKLGISRSYVSRIEKRALKKLIREISVEM
;
A
#
# COMPACT_ATOMS: atom_id res chain seq x y z
N MET A 1 43.53 24.11 -3.73
CA MET A 1 42.66 23.12 -4.40
C MET A 1 41.18 23.55 -4.34
N HIS A 2 40.85 24.80 -4.71
CA HIS A 2 39.50 25.38 -4.51
C HIS A 2 38.58 25.30 -5.75
N LEU A 3 39.15 25.22 -6.96
CA LEU A 3 38.39 25.32 -8.21
C LEU A 3 37.53 24.08 -8.55
N ARG A 4 37.79 22.91 -7.96
CA ARG A 4 36.99 21.69 -8.20
C ARG A 4 35.70 21.62 -7.39
N ASN A 5 35.60 22.31 -6.24
CA ASN A 5 34.38 22.34 -5.44
C ASN A 5 33.33 23.34 -5.96
N ILE A 6 33.75 24.38 -6.68
CA ILE A 6 32.86 25.44 -7.19
C ILE A 6 32.01 24.93 -8.38
N LYS A 7 32.48 23.91 -9.10
CA LYS A 7 31.76 23.38 -10.28
C LYS A 7 30.49 22.60 -9.91
N LYS A 8 30.38 22.07 -8.68
CA LYS A 8 29.18 21.36 -8.19
C LYS A 8 28.06 22.32 -7.77
N VAL A 9 28.40 23.47 -7.18
CA VAL A 9 27.42 24.48 -6.75
C VAL A 9 26.71 25.14 -7.93
N LYS A 10 27.36 25.19 -9.11
CA LYS A 10 26.79 25.81 -10.33
C LYS A 10 25.54 25.09 -10.89
N GLN A 11 25.17 23.94 -10.34
CA GLN A 11 23.96 23.18 -10.69
C GLN A 11 22.90 23.20 -9.58
N GLU A 12 23.14 23.89 -8.47
CA GLU A 12 22.16 24.05 -7.41
C GLU A 12 21.26 25.24 -7.74
N VAL A 13 19.97 24.97 -7.92
CA VAL A 13 18.91 25.98 -8.13
C VAL A 13 18.07 26.07 -6.86
N SER A 14 17.68 27.28 -6.45
CA SER A 14 16.80 27.41 -5.29
C SER A 14 15.40 26.98 -5.68
N ILE A 15 14.75 26.21 -4.81
CA ILE A 15 13.34 25.81 -4.99
C ILE A 15 12.38 27.02 -4.96
N TYR A 16 12.83 28.14 -4.42
CA TYR A 16 12.08 29.40 -4.37
C TYR A 16 12.33 30.29 -5.59
N ASP A 17 13.27 29.93 -6.47
CA ASP A 17 13.55 30.74 -7.66
C ASP A 17 12.34 30.67 -8.62
N PRO A 18 11.90 31.81 -9.17
CA PRO A 18 10.82 31.83 -10.15
C PRO A 18 11.28 31.15 -11.44
N ILE A 19 10.48 30.20 -11.92
CA ILE A 19 10.73 29.44 -13.16
C ILE A 19 9.89 29.92 -14.34
N GLY A 20 8.92 30.80 -14.09
CA GLY A 20 8.06 31.35 -15.13
C GLY A 20 6.93 32.19 -14.54
N TYR A 21 6.00 32.60 -15.41
CA TYR A 21 4.80 33.34 -15.03
C TYR A 21 3.57 32.54 -15.47
N ASP A 22 2.50 32.59 -14.67
CA ASP A 22 1.20 32.04 -15.07
C ASP A 22 0.50 32.91 -16.13
N LYS A 23 -0.70 32.51 -16.56
CA LYS A 23 -1.49 33.27 -17.56
C LYS A 23 -2.00 34.62 -17.04
N GLU A 24 -1.94 34.84 -15.73
CA GLU A 24 -2.38 36.04 -15.03
C GLU A 24 -1.20 36.95 -14.64
N GLY A 25 0.04 36.52 -14.91
CA GLY A 25 1.26 37.28 -14.67
C GLY A 25 1.89 37.08 -13.28
N ASN A 26 1.43 36.09 -12.51
CA ASN A 26 2.05 35.76 -11.22
C ASN A 26 3.29 34.90 -11.42
N GLU A 27 4.34 35.15 -10.64
CA GLU A 27 5.55 34.35 -10.63
C GLU A 27 5.25 32.94 -10.09
N ILE A 28 5.64 31.91 -10.85
CA ILE A 28 5.58 30.50 -10.45
C ILE A 28 6.97 30.09 -10.00
N SER A 29 7.10 29.57 -8.78
CA SER A 29 8.37 29.04 -8.27
C SER A 29 8.52 27.55 -8.60
N LEU A 30 9.74 27.03 -8.55
CA LEU A 30 9.98 25.60 -8.75
C LEU A 30 9.20 24.76 -7.73
N LEU A 31 9.04 25.25 -6.49
CA LEU A 31 8.25 24.62 -5.44
C LEU A 31 6.79 24.37 -5.84
N ASP A 32 6.19 25.29 -6.58
CA ASP A 32 4.77 25.19 -7.01
C ASP A 32 4.56 24.09 -8.07
N VAL A 33 5.62 23.74 -8.81
CA VAL A 33 5.61 22.71 -9.85
C VAL A 33 6.09 21.35 -9.33
N LEU A 34 6.87 21.35 -8.23
CA LEU A 34 7.26 20.13 -7.53
C LEU A 34 6.01 19.51 -6.89
N THR A 35 5.40 18.57 -7.60
CA THR A 35 4.35 17.73 -7.04
C THR A 35 4.96 16.86 -5.96
N VAL A 36 4.44 16.95 -4.74
CA VAL A 36 4.62 15.88 -3.75
C VAL A 36 3.98 14.65 -4.36
N ASP A 37 4.71 13.53 -4.41
CA ASP A 37 4.20 12.26 -4.92
C ASP A 37 2.79 11.99 -4.37
N ASN A 38 1.93 11.34 -5.17
CA ASN A 38 0.50 11.11 -4.91
C ASN A 38 0.20 10.19 -3.69
N GLU A 39 1.03 10.25 -2.64
CA GLU A 39 0.96 9.44 -1.43
C GLU A 39 -0.43 9.49 -0.78
N ILE A 40 -1.09 10.64 -0.79
CA ILE A 40 -2.44 10.78 -0.22
C ILE A 40 -3.46 9.98 -1.02
N PHE A 41 -3.38 10.01 -2.36
CA PHE A 41 -4.31 9.27 -3.21
C PHE A 41 -4.12 7.76 -3.03
N ASP A 42 -2.87 7.29 -3.03
CA ASP A 42 -2.53 5.88 -2.82
C ASP A 42 -2.98 5.38 -1.44
N LEU A 43 -2.82 6.21 -0.40
CA LEU A 43 -3.29 5.89 0.95
C LEU A 43 -4.81 5.77 1.02
N VAL A 44 -5.55 6.67 0.35
CA VAL A 44 -7.01 6.63 0.30
C VAL A 44 -7.49 5.40 -0.47
N GLU A 45 -6.88 5.11 -1.61
CA GLU A 45 -7.21 3.93 -2.42
C GLU A 45 -6.96 2.63 -1.63
N ALA A 46 -5.81 2.53 -0.95
CA ALA A 46 -5.47 1.38 -0.12
C ALA A 46 -6.50 1.14 1.00
N LYS A 47 -6.96 2.20 1.67
CA LYS A 47 -8.01 2.10 2.69
C LYS A 47 -9.35 1.64 2.12
N LEU A 48 -9.74 2.17 0.96
CA LEU A 48 -10.98 1.77 0.31
C LEU A 48 -10.94 0.29 -0.10
N GLN A 49 -9.80 -0.19 -0.60
CA GLN A 49 -9.61 -1.60 -0.91
C GLN A 49 -9.65 -2.49 0.35
N GLU A 50 -9.05 -2.04 1.45
CA GLU A 50 -9.11 -2.73 2.74
C GLU A 50 -10.56 -2.91 3.24
N GLU A 51 -11.36 -1.84 3.20
CA GLU A 51 -12.77 -1.89 3.62
C GLU A 51 -13.59 -2.86 2.76
N LYS A 52 -13.37 -2.87 1.43
CA LYS A 52 -14.03 -3.83 0.53
C LYS A 52 -13.75 -5.27 0.94
N VAL A 53 -12.49 -5.62 1.21
CA VAL A 53 -12.10 -6.96 1.65
C VAL A 53 -12.73 -7.28 3.02
N ARG A 54 -12.74 -6.32 3.94
CA ARG A 54 -13.30 -6.48 5.28
C ARG A 54 -14.80 -6.78 5.25
N ASN A 55 -15.55 -6.09 4.40
CA ASN A 55 -16.99 -6.31 4.22
C ASN A 55 -17.30 -7.69 3.63
N LYS A 56 -16.40 -8.23 2.79
CA LYS A 56 -16.59 -9.54 2.15
C LYS A 56 -16.07 -10.72 2.97
N ILE A 57 -15.33 -10.48 4.06
CA ILE A 57 -14.81 -11.56 4.93
C ILE A 57 -15.93 -12.41 5.59
N GLY A 58 -17.16 -11.89 5.58
CA GLY A 58 -18.40 -12.58 5.94
C GLY A 58 -18.59 -13.94 5.26
N VAL A 59 -18.18 -14.07 3.99
CA VAL A 59 -18.35 -15.28 3.17
C VAL A 59 -17.50 -16.48 3.62
N LEU A 60 -16.45 -16.21 4.40
CA LEU A 60 -15.53 -17.22 4.86
C LEU A 60 -16.10 -18.00 6.05
N SER A 61 -15.87 -19.31 6.08
CA SER A 61 -16.12 -20.11 7.28
C SER A 61 -15.23 -19.62 8.45
N PRO A 62 -15.60 -19.88 9.72
CA PRO A 62 -14.81 -19.44 10.87
C PRO A 62 -13.34 -19.84 10.80
N ARG A 63 -13.06 -21.05 10.29
CA ARG A 63 -11.68 -21.55 10.14
C ARG A 63 -10.92 -20.86 9.00
N GLU A 64 -11.59 -20.57 7.89
CA GLU A 64 -11.00 -19.81 6.78
C GLU A 64 -10.71 -18.37 7.20
N ARG A 65 -11.67 -17.72 7.87
CA ARG A 65 -11.53 -16.36 8.40
C ARG A 65 -10.35 -16.29 9.35
N GLN A 66 -10.27 -17.18 10.34
CA GLN A 66 -9.16 -17.23 11.29
C GLN A 66 -7.79 -17.31 10.58
N VAL A 67 -7.65 -18.19 9.58
CA VAL A 67 -6.38 -18.31 8.83
C VAL A 67 -6.07 -17.05 8.04
N ILE A 68 -7.05 -16.44 7.39
CA ILE A 68 -6.87 -15.21 6.58
C ILE A 68 -6.54 -14.01 7.47
N GLU A 69 -7.24 -13.83 8.59
CA GLU A 69 -6.98 -12.76 9.55
C GLU A 69 -5.56 -12.82 10.10
N MET A 70 -5.08 -14.00 10.49
CA MET A 70 -3.70 -14.20 10.96
C MET A 70 -2.68 -14.01 9.82
N ARG A 71 -2.99 -14.49 8.61
CA ARG A 71 -2.06 -14.44 7.48
C ARG A 71 -1.77 -13.01 7.01
N TYR A 72 -2.81 -12.18 6.99
CA TYR A 72 -2.75 -10.83 6.44
C TYR A 72 -2.82 -9.73 7.51
N GLY A 73 -2.95 -10.10 8.79
CA GLY A 73 -2.98 -9.14 9.90
C GLY A 73 -4.26 -8.31 9.95
N LEU A 74 -5.39 -8.85 9.50
CA LEU A 74 -6.65 -8.06 9.34
C LEU A 74 -7.32 -7.70 10.68
N PHE A 75 -6.89 -8.31 11.79
CA PHE A 75 -7.43 -8.04 13.12
C PHE A 75 -6.49 -7.18 13.99
N ASN A 76 -5.19 -7.47 13.96
CA ASN A 76 -4.19 -6.86 14.85
C ASN A 76 -3.02 -6.20 14.11
N GLY A 77 -3.06 -6.12 12.77
CA GLY A 77 -1.97 -5.61 11.94
C GLY A 77 -0.76 -6.53 11.79
N LEU A 78 -0.71 -7.65 12.53
CA LEU A 78 0.43 -8.55 12.55
C LEU A 78 0.22 -9.73 11.60
N LYS A 79 1.07 -9.80 10.56
CA LYS A 79 1.06 -10.85 9.55
C LYS A 79 1.85 -12.06 10.06
N GLU A 80 1.28 -13.25 9.93
CA GLU A 80 1.94 -14.50 10.33
C GLU A 80 2.25 -15.39 9.14
N THR A 81 3.34 -16.15 9.23
CA THR A 81 3.68 -17.16 8.22
C THR A 81 2.75 -18.37 8.30
N GLN A 82 2.55 -19.08 7.19
CA GLN A 82 1.81 -20.35 7.20
C GLN A 82 2.36 -21.35 8.24
N ARG A 83 3.66 -21.30 8.53
CA ARG A 83 4.32 -22.14 9.54
C ARG A 83 3.96 -21.69 10.97
N GLU A 84 3.94 -20.39 11.25
CA GLU A 84 3.46 -19.86 12.54
C GLU A 84 2.00 -20.20 12.78
N ILE A 85 1.14 -19.96 11.78
CA ILE A 85 -0.29 -20.29 11.85
C ILE A 85 -0.48 -21.79 12.08
N ALA A 86 0.26 -22.63 11.34
CA ALA A 86 0.23 -24.09 11.51
C ALA A 86 0.56 -24.51 12.95
N ARG A 87 1.62 -23.94 13.54
CA ARG A 87 2.01 -24.19 14.93
C ARG A 87 0.92 -23.75 15.91
N LYS A 88 0.38 -22.54 15.76
CA LYS A 88 -0.69 -22.01 16.63
C LYS A 88 -1.98 -22.81 16.55
N LEU A 89 -2.32 -23.30 15.36
CA LEU A 89 -3.58 -24.02 15.10
C LEU A 89 -3.48 -25.54 15.25
N GLY A 90 -2.29 -26.08 15.58
CA GLY A 90 -2.06 -27.52 15.76
C GLY A 90 -2.25 -28.34 14.49
N ILE A 91 -1.98 -27.78 13.31
CA ILE A 91 -2.20 -28.42 12.01
C ILE A 91 -0.99 -28.33 11.10
N SER A 92 -0.96 -29.11 10.02
CA SER A 92 0.15 -29.04 9.07
C SER A 92 0.16 -27.73 8.27
N ARG A 93 1.37 -27.23 7.93
CA ARG A 93 1.55 -26.08 7.02
C ARG A 93 0.84 -26.30 5.67
N SER A 94 0.86 -27.52 5.14
CA SER A 94 0.15 -27.85 3.90
C SER A 94 -1.37 -27.68 4.06
N TYR A 95 -1.93 -28.02 5.22
CA TYR A 95 -3.35 -27.81 5.48
C TYR A 95 -3.71 -26.32 5.59
N VAL A 96 -2.88 -25.50 6.25
CA VAL A 96 -3.04 -24.03 6.25
C VAL A 96 -3.04 -23.48 4.83
N SER A 97 -2.08 -23.89 3.99
CA SER A 97 -2.01 -23.48 2.57
C SER A 97 -3.27 -23.83 1.78
N ARG A 98 -3.85 -25.02 2.01
CA ARG A 98 -5.12 -25.41 1.38
C ARG A 98 -6.30 -24.58 1.86
N ILE A 99 -6.34 -24.21 3.15
CA ILE A 99 -7.37 -23.31 3.70
C ILE A 99 -7.23 -21.93 3.06
N GLU A 100 -6.03 -21.34 3.06
CA GLU A 100 -5.74 -20.03 2.47
C GLU A 100 -6.15 -19.98 0.99
N LYS A 101 -5.74 -20.95 0.17
CA LYS A 101 -6.12 -21.02 -1.25
C LYS A 101 -7.64 -21.03 -1.47
N ARG A 102 -8.38 -21.80 -0.68
CA ARG A 102 -9.85 -21.87 -0.80
C ARG A 102 -10.51 -20.56 -0.39
N ALA A 103 -10.04 -19.97 0.70
CA ALA A 103 -10.55 -18.71 1.21
C ALA A 103 -10.30 -17.56 0.21
N LEU A 104 -9.08 -17.46 -0.35
CA LEU A 104 -8.75 -16.48 -1.38
C LEU A 104 -9.63 -16.64 -2.63
N LYS A 105 -9.86 -17.88 -3.09
CA LYS A 105 -10.74 -18.12 -4.24
C LYS A 105 -12.18 -17.63 -3.99
N LYS A 106 -12.71 -17.80 -2.77
CA LYS A 106 -14.02 -17.28 -2.38
C LYS A 106 -14.02 -15.75 -2.38
N LEU A 107 -13.05 -15.13 -1.71
CA LEU A 107 -12.95 -13.67 -1.62
C LEU A 107 -12.81 -13.02 -3.00
N ILE A 108 -11.94 -13.55 -3.86
CA ILE A 108 -11.75 -13.06 -5.23
C ILE A 108 -13.08 -13.12 -5.99
N ARG A 109 -13.79 -14.25 -5.92
CA ARG A 109 -15.10 -14.38 -6.59
C ARG A 109 -16.09 -13.33 -6.10
N GLU A 110 -16.21 -13.12 -4.79
CA GLU A 110 -17.16 -12.12 -4.26
C GLU A 110 -16.78 -10.68 -4.61
N ILE A 111 -15.48 -10.37 -4.68
CA ILE A 111 -15.00 -9.03 -5.05
C ILE A 111 -15.19 -8.79 -6.56
N SER A 112 -14.93 -9.80 -7.40
CA SER A 112 -15.09 -9.69 -8.85
C SER A 112 -16.53 -9.62 -9.33
N VAL A 113 -17.51 -10.03 -8.50
CA VAL A 113 -18.95 -9.93 -8.84
C VAL A 113 -19.47 -8.49 -8.69
N GLU A 114 -18.74 -7.60 -8.03
CA GLU A 114 -19.10 -6.18 -7.85
C GLU A 114 -18.39 -5.21 -8.81
N MET A 115 -17.55 -5.72 -9.73
CA MET A 115 -16.91 -4.95 -10.81
C MET A 115 -17.65 -5.15 -12.13
#